data_AF-A0A422NF86-F1
#
_entry.id   AF-A0A422NF86-F1
#
_cell.length_a   1.000
_cell.length_b   1.000
_cell.length_c   1.000
_cell.angle_alpha   90.00
_cell.angle_beta   90.00
_cell.angle_gamma   90.00
#
_symmetry.space_group_name_H-M   'P 1'
#
loop_
_entity.id
_entity.type
_entity.pdbx_description
1 polymer ?
#
loop_
_entity_poly.entity_id
_entity_poly.type
_entity_poly.pdbx_seq_one_letter_code
_entity_poly.pdbx_strand_id
1 'polypeptide(L)'
;MEKIFDITQVQVGHLIGRGGMTIKGLQDRTGAKFEIIEGPRVRITGDSEEKVVAAVEEVQMIIADQEHPDYEGAVGARLRKKADALAAKRAELLDKATAKRNAGYVDAANKLVEEAKEAGRRMDEKNKAAAAAIAEHNNEAKGKGDDYFDMHGLRKEEAMTMLQSCVERLKAKPNGTVTELQLIPGAGHHSAPGKQALKAATEAYLNAEGIPFKAVSAGSLMASVIGTGEAAAAAAMKEDKEKIKCSSLCAVM
;
A
#
# COMPACT_ATOMS: atom_id res chain seq x y z
N MET A 1 -33.82 -24.67 3.01
CA MET A 1 -34.08 -23.32 2.50
C MET A 1 -33.00 -22.94 1.49
N GLU A 2 -33.34 -22.13 0.47
CA GLU A 2 -32.38 -21.69 -0.54
C GLU A 2 -32.50 -20.20 -0.86
N LYS A 3 -31.36 -19.59 -1.22
CA LYS A 3 -31.30 -18.21 -1.74
C LYS A 3 -30.32 -18.16 -2.91
N ILE A 4 -30.71 -17.44 -3.96
CA ILE A 4 -29.87 -17.17 -5.12
C ILE A 4 -29.78 -15.66 -5.31
N PHE A 5 -28.59 -15.15 -5.56
CA PHE A 5 -28.40 -13.75 -5.95
C PHE A 5 -27.24 -13.60 -6.94
N ASP A 6 -27.33 -12.53 -7.71
CA ASP A 6 -26.38 -12.13 -8.72
C ASP A 6 -25.18 -11.42 -8.07
N ILE A 7 -23.97 -11.81 -8.50
CA ILE A 7 -22.70 -11.21 -8.14
C ILE A 7 -21.92 -10.90 -9.44
N THR A 8 -20.74 -10.28 -9.33
CA THR A 8 -19.85 -10.07 -10.48
C THR A 8 -18.82 -11.21 -10.58
N GLN A 9 -18.24 -11.42 -11.76
CA GLN A 9 -17.16 -12.40 -11.94
C GLN A 9 -15.98 -12.15 -11.00
N VAL A 10 -15.73 -10.88 -10.66
CA VAL A 10 -14.71 -10.46 -9.70
C VAL A 10 -15.10 -10.91 -8.30
N GLN A 11 -16.35 -10.66 -7.87
CA GLN A 11 -16.87 -11.09 -6.56
C GLN A 11 -16.87 -12.61 -6.39
N VAL A 12 -17.09 -13.40 -7.46
CA VAL A 12 -16.97 -14.87 -7.42
C VAL A 12 -15.58 -15.29 -6.93
N GLY A 13 -14.52 -14.69 -7.47
CA GLY A 13 -13.14 -14.99 -7.05
C GLY A 13 -12.88 -14.67 -5.58
N HIS A 14 -13.44 -13.57 -5.07
CA HIS A 14 -13.30 -13.16 -3.67
C HIS A 14 -14.09 -14.07 -2.73
N LEU A 15 -15.30 -14.46 -3.12
CA LEU A 15 -16.15 -15.39 -2.38
C LEU A 15 -15.47 -16.75 -2.21
N ILE A 16 -14.83 -17.27 -3.27
CA ILE A 16 -14.04 -18.51 -3.19
C ILE A 16 -12.82 -18.31 -2.28
N GLY A 17 -12.10 -17.21 -2.49
CA GLY A 17 -10.84 -16.93 -1.81
C GLY A 17 -9.67 -17.79 -2.31
N ARG A 18 -8.46 -17.48 -1.83
CA ARG A 18 -7.24 -18.20 -2.24
C ARG A 18 -7.35 -19.69 -1.88
N GLY A 19 -7.35 -20.57 -2.88
CA GLY A 19 -7.46 -22.02 -2.70
C GLY A 19 -8.81 -22.50 -2.13
N GLY A 20 -9.87 -21.68 -2.21
CA GLY A 20 -11.17 -22.00 -1.62
C GLY A 20 -11.25 -21.79 -0.11
N MET A 21 -10.29 -21.11 0.51
CA MET A 21 -10.24 -20.93 1.97
C MET A 21 -11.43 -20.12 2.49
N THR A 22 -11.83 -19.06 1.78
CA THR A 22 -12.93 -18.18 2.20
C THR A 22 -14.27 -18.91 2.15
N ILE A 23 -14.57 -19.58 1.04
CA ILE A 23 -15.83 -20.34 0.90
C ILE A 23 -15.90 -21.53 1.87
N LYS A 24 -14.78 -22.20 2.13
CA LYS A 24 -14.73 -23.27 3.15
C LYS A 24 -15.01 -22.73 4.55
N GLY A 25 -14.34 -21.64 4.95
CA GLY A 25 -14.56 -21.02 6.25
C GLY A 25 -15.97 -20.43 6.41
N LEU A 26 -16.60 -19.99 5.32
CA LEU A 26 -18.02 -19.59 5.32
C LEU A 26 -18.94 -20.79 5.54
N GLN A 27 -18.72 -21.89 4.85
CA GLN A 27 -19.48 -23.13 5.04
C GLN A 27 -19.37 -23.62 6.49
N ASP A 28 -18.16 -23.61 7.06
CA ASP A 28 -17.92 -24.09 8.42
C ASP A 28 -18.61 -23.22 9.48
N ARG A 29 -18.59 -21.89 9.32
CA ARG A 29 -19.18 -20.95 10.31
C ARG A 29 -20.70 -20.85 10.21
N THR A 30 -21.24 -20.86 9.00
CA THR A 30 -22.68 -20.65 8.76
C THR A 30 -23.46 -21.95 8.73
N GLY A 31 -22.78 -23.09 8.48
CA GLY A 31 -23.43 -24.38 8.23
C GLY A 31 -24.27 -24.41 6.96
N ALA A 32 -24.15 -23.40 6.09
CA ALA A 32 -24.79 -23.34 4.79
C ALA A 32 -23.83 -23.85 3.70
N LYS A 33 -24.37 -24.43 2.64
CA LYS A 33 -23.62 -24.88 1.46
C LYS A 33 -23.69 -23.80 0.36
N PHE A 34 -22.56 -23.54 -0.29
CA PHE A 34 -22.43 -22.53 -1.33
C PHE A 34 -22.10 -23.20 -2.66
N GLU A 35 -22.87 -22.87 -3.70
CA GLU A 35 -22.67 -23.35 -5.07
C GLU A 35 -22.63 -22.18 -6.03
N ILE A 36 -21.61 -22.13 -6.89
CA ILE A 36 -21.54 -21.16 -7.99
C ILE A 36 -22.24 -21.81 -9.19
N ILE A 37 -23.33 -21.20 -9.65
CA ILE A 37 -24.12 -21.70 -10.78
C ILE A 37 -23.62 -21.02 -12.07
N GLU A 38 -24.07 -21.46 -13.25
CA GLU A 38 -23.78 -20.80 -14.52
C GLU A 38 -24.26 -19.34 -14.55
N GLY A 39 -23.34 -18.44 -14.91
CA GLY A 39 -23.45 -16.98 -14.68
C GLY A 39 -22.76 -16.57 -13.36
N PRO A 40 -22.47 -15.30 -13.10
CA PRO A 40 -21.89 -14.89 -11.83
C PRO A 40 -22.98 -14.90 -10.74
N ARG A 41 -23.44 -16.09 -10.37
CA ARG A 41 -24.52 -16.34 -9.41
C ARG A 41 -24.06 -17.28 -8.31
N VAL A 42 -24.41 -16.95 -7.08
CA VAL A 42 -24.21 -17.85 -5.93
C VAL A 42 -25.55 -18.37 -5.43
N ARG A 43 -25.62 -19.69 -5.24
CA ARG A 43 -26.70 -20.39 -4.54
C ARG A 43 -26.23 -20.74 -3.15
N ILE A 44 -27.00 -20.35 -2.16
CA ILE A 44 -26.80 -20.67 -0.75
C ILE A 44 -27.95 -21.58 -0.33
N THR A 45 -27.63 -22.76 0.20
CA THR A 45 -28.61 -23.72 0.73
C THR A 45 -28.30 -24.03 2.19
N GLY A 46 -29.30 -24.01 3.06
CA GLY A 46 -29.14 -24.30 4.48
C GLY A 46 -30.38 -24.98 5.09
N ASP A 47 -30.18 -25.62 6.24
CA ASP A 47 -31.21 -26.42 6.92
C ASP A 47 -32.34 -25.56 7.52
N SER A 48 -32.05 -24.30 7.88
CA SER A 48 -33.01 -23.33 8.38
C SER A 48 -32.90 -22.00 7.63
N GLU A 49 -33.96 -21.20 7.69
CA GLU A 49 -33.99 -19.86 7.08
C GLU A 49 -32.96 -18.93 7.75
N GLU A 50 -32.80 -19.03 9.06
CA GLU A 50 -31.81 -18.27 9.86
C GLU A 50 -30.37 -18.50 9.37
N LYS A 51 -29.99 -19.77 9.09
CA LYS A 51 -28.66 -20.09 8.55
C LYS A 51 -28.44 -19.48 7.16
N VAL A 52 -29.48 -19.48 6.32
CA VAL A 52 -29.40 -18.89 4.98
C VAL A 52 -29.29 -17.37 5.07
N VAL A 53 -30.04 -16.71 5.96
CA VAL A 53 -29.94 -15.26 6.18
C VAL A 53 -28.55 -14.87 6.71
N ALA A 54 -28.04 -15.55 7.73
CA ALA A 54 -26.70 -15.31 8.26
C ALA A 54 -25.60 -15.50 7.19
N ALA A 55 -25.73 -16.55 6.36
CA ALA A 55 -24.81 -16.79 5.25
C ALA A 55 -24.89 -15.70 4.18
N VAL A 56 -26.08 -15.19 3.87
CA VAL A 56 -26.25 -14.07 2.93
C VAL A 56 -25.61 -12.80 3.49
N GLU A 57 -25.83 -12.46 4.76
CA GLU A 57 -25.21 -11.30 5.41
C GLU A 57 -23.69 -11.39 5.40
N GLU A 58 -23.12 -12.56 5.72
CA GLU A 58 -21.68 -12.80 5.66
C GLU A 58 -21.10 -12.64 4.26
N VAL A 59 -21.79 -13.14 3.23
CA VAL A 59 -21.37 -12.94 1.83
C VAL A 59 -21.46 -11.47 1.43
N GLN A 60 -22.53 -10.78 1.83
CA GLN A 60 -22.67 -9.34 1.58
C GLN A 60 -21.57 -8.54 2.28
N MET A 61 -21.16 -8.92 3.50
CA MET A 61 -20.02 -8.32 4.17
C MET A 61 -18.71 -8.58 3.43
N ILE A 62 -18.46 -9.79 2.95
CA ILE A 62 -17.26 -10.09 2.14
C ILE A 62 -17.28 -9.29 0.84
N ILE A 63 -18.42 -9.19 0.17
CA ILE A 63 -18.55 -8.40 -1.04
C ILE A 63 -18.31 -6.91 -0.75
N ALA A 64 -18.91 -6.37 0.31
CA ALA A 64 -18.77 -4.97 0.71
C ALA A 64 -17.36 -4.62 1.18
N ASP A 65 -16.71 -5.49 1.95
CA ASP A 65 -15.32 -5.37 2.39
C ASP A 65 -14.35 -5.36 1.20
N GLN A 66 -14.71 -6.07 0.12
CA GLN A 66 -13.95 -6.04 -1.14
C GLN A 66 -14.31 -4.84 -2.05
N GLU A 67 -15.49 -4.23 -1.90
CA GLU A 67 -15.85 -3.00 -2.61
C GLU A 67 -15.14 -1.77 -2.03
N HIS A 68 -14.81 -1.80 -0.73
CA HIS A 68 -14.03 -0.76 -0.03
C HIS A 68 -13.01 -1.34 0.96
N PRO A 69 -11.96 -2.05 0.49
CA PRO A 69 -10.96 -2.59 1.40
C PRO A 69 -10.25 -1.43 2.10
N ASP A 70 -10.20 -1.46 3.43
CA ASP A 70 -9.45 -0.47 4.21
C ASP A 70 -7.95 -0.70 4.02
N TYR A 71 -7.41 -0.08 2.98
CA TYR A 71 -5.99 -0.12 2.67
C TYR A 71 -5.18 0.94 3.40
N GLU A 72 -5.83 1.86 4.13
CA GLU A 72 -5.14 2.97 4.78
C GLU A 72 -5.06 2.82 6.31
N GLY A 73 -5.97 2.06 6.89
CA GLY A 73 -6.15 1.96 8.33
C GLY A 73 -6.65 3.27 8.94
N ALA A 74 -7.23 3.19 10.14
CA ALA A 74 -7.78 4.37 10.83
C ALA A 74 -6.75 5.50 11.03
N VAL A 75 -5.49 5.16 11.31
CA VAL A 75 -4.42 6.14 11.52
C VAL A 75 -4.00 6.79 10.21
N GLY A 76 -3.76 5.99 9.16
CA GLY A 76 -3.37 6.46 7.84
C GLY A 76 -4.45 7.36 7.23
N ALA A 77 -5.71 6.91 7.24
CA ALA A 77 -6.85 7.67 6.73
C ALA A 77 -7.00 9.03 7.44
N ARG A 78 -6.84 9.06 8.78
CA ARG A 78 -6.89 10.31 9.55
C ARG A 78 -5.77 11.28 9.16
N LEU A 79 -4.57 10.77 8.90
CA LEU A 79 -3.43 11.59 8.49
C LEU A 79 -3.60 12.08 7.05
N ARG A 80 -4.13 11.25 6.14
CA ARG A 80 -4.50 11.67 4.77
C ARG A 80 -5.49 12.80 4.77
N LYS A 81 -6.58 12.68 5.54
CA LYS A 81 -7.58 13.74 5.66
C LYS A 81 -6.96 15.08 6.13
N LYS A 82 -5.97 15.04 7.03
CA LYS A 82 -5.24 16.24 7.45
C LYS A 82 -4.36 16.81 6.34
N ALA A 83 -3.69 15.95 5.57
CA ALA A 83 -2.90 16.36 4.41
C ALA A 83 -3.81 17.00 3.33
N ASP A 84 -4.96 16.42 3.06
CA ASP A 84 -5.91 16.94 2.07
C ASP A 84 -6.49 18.29 2.48
N ALA A 85 -6.78 18.49 3.78
CA ALA A 85 -7.19 19.79 4.29
C ALA A 85 -6.09 20.87 4.12
N LEU A 86 -4.82 20.49 4.29
CA LEU A 86 -3.68 21.40 4.05
C LEU A 86 -3.48 21.66 2.55
N ALA A 87 -3.74 20.67 1.70
CA ALA A 87 -3.72 20.82 0.24
C ALA A 87 -4.78 21.81 -0.23
N ALA A 88 -6.02 21.69 0.28
CA ALA A 88 -7.10 22.61 0.00
C ALA A 88 -6.77 24.04 0.47
N LYS A 89 -6.24 24.17 1.70
CA LYS A 89 -5.77 25.46 2.22
C LYS A 89 -4.67 26.07 1.35
N ARG A 90 -3.71 25.27 0.90
CA ARG A 90 -2.63 25.73 0.01
C ARG A 90 -3.19 26.24 -1.31
N ALA A 91 -4.12 25.51 -1.93
CA ALA A 91 -4.75 25.92 -3.17
C ALA A 91 -5.47 27.27 -3.00
N GLU A 92 -6.28 27.42 -1.96
CA GLU A 92 -6.98 28.66 -1.64
C GLU A 92 -6.01 29.85 -1.44
N LEU A 93 -4.90 29.64 -0.74
CA LEU A 93 -3.88 30.68 -0.53
C LEU A 93 -3.22 31.10 -1.84
N LEU A 94 -2.93 30.16 -2.74
CA LEU A 94 -2.34 30.44 -4.05
C LEU A 94 -3.31 31.17 -4.98
N ASP A 95 -4.60 30.82 -4.94
CA ASP A 95 -5.64 31.52 -5.69
C ASP A 95 -5.76 32.98 -5.21
N LYS A 96 -5.79 33.19 -3.89
CA LYS A 96 -5.77 34.54 -3.30
C LYS A 96 -4.51 35.31 -3.63
N ALA A 97 -3.34 34.66 -3.59
CA ALA A 97 -2.06 35.29 -3.94
C ALA A 97 -2.07 35.75 -5.40
N THR A 98 -2.59 34.92 -6.31
CA THR A 98 -2.73 35.22 -7.73
C THR A 98 -3.66 36.42 -7.94
N ALA A 99 -4.82 36.44 -7.27
CA ALA A 99 -5.74 37.57 -7.33
C ALA A 99 -5.11 38.88 -6.83
N LYS A 100 -4.34 38.84 -5.72
CA LYS A 100 -3.62 40.01 -5.19
C LYS A 100 -2.53 40.49 -6.14
N ARG A 101 -1.82 39.58 -6.79
CA ARG A 101 -0.79 39.91 -7.79
C ARG A 101 -1.39 40.61 -9.00
N ASN A 102 -2.53 40.11 -9.50
CA ASN A 102 -3.25 40.71 -10.62
C ASN A 102 -3.80 42.10 -10.28
N ALA A 103 -4.14 42.35 -9.02
CA ALA A 103 -4.58 43.65 -8.52
C ALA A 103 -3.41 44.61 -8.15
N GLY A 104 -2.15 44.24 -8.42
CA GLY A 104 -0.98 45.08 -8.15
C GLY A 104 -0.48 45.08 -6.69
N TYR A 105 -1.10 44.31 -5.80
CA TYR A 105 -0.69 44.21 -4.39
C TYR A 105 0.41 43.16 -4.18
N VAL A 106 1.62 43.47 -4.62
CA VAL A 106 2.76 42.51 -4.64
C VAL A 106 3.14 42.01 -3.25
N ASP A 107 3.27 42.88 -2.25
CA ASP A 107 3.67 42.47 -0.90
C ASP A 107 2.63 41.56 -0.23
N ALA A 108 1.35 41.86 -0.42
CA ALA A 108 0.26 41.04 0.07
C ALA A 108 0.21 39.67 -0.62
N ALA A 109 0.48 39.62 -1.93
CA ALA A 109 0.58 38.38 -2.67
C ALA A 109 1.76 37.52 -2.17
N ASN A 110 2.93 38.12 -1.94
CA ASN A 110 4.11 37.41 -1.44
C ASN A 110 3.87 36.80 -0.05
N LYS A 111 3.19 37.52 0.87
CA LYS A 111 2.80 36.97 2.18
C LYS A 111 1.92 35.71 2.05
N LEU A 112 0.92 35.75 1.17
CA LEU A 112 0.05 34.60 0.90
C LEU A 112 0.81 33.43 0.28
N VAL A 113 1.81 33.69 -0.58
CA VAL A 113 2.70 32.65 -1.13
C VAL A 113 3.52 32.00 -0.02
N GLU A 114 4.07 32.75 0.93
CA GLU A 114 4.80 32.17 2.06
C GLU A 114 3.90 31.31 2.95
N GLU A 115 2.66 31.75 3.21
CA GLU A 115 1.66 30.91 3.91
C GLU A 115 1.31 29.64 3.12
N ALA A 116 1.22 29.73 1.79
CA ALA A 116 0.96 28.58 0.93
C ALA A 116 2.13 27.59 0.93
N LYS A 117 3.38 28.09 0.95
CA LYS A 117 4.58 27.26 1.11
C LYS A 117 4.56 26.52 2.44
N GLU A 118 4.22 27.22 3.54
CA GLU A 118 4.09 26.60 4.86
C GLU A 118 3.00 25.53 4.90
N ALA A 119 1.83 25.81 4.31
CA ALA A 119 0.77 24.81 4.17
C ALA A 119 1.24 23.59 3.34
N GLY A 120 2.03 23.82 2.29
CA GLY A 120 2.67 22.77 1.49
C GLY A 120 3.63 21.91 2.30
N ARG A 121 4.55 22.51 3.06
CA ARG A 121 5.48 21.76 3.93
C ARG A 121 4.73 20.87 4.92
N ARG A 122 3.71 21.41 5.61
CA ARG A 122 2.90 20.63 6.55
C ARG A 122 2.09 19.54 5.85
N MET A 123 1.59 19.79 4.65
CA MET A 123 0.89 18.80 3.84
C MET A 123 1.82 17.62 3.53
N ASP A 124 3.06 17.90 3.10
CA ASP A 124 4.06 16.88 2.78
C ASP A 124 4.44 16.06 4.02
N GLU A 125 4.63 16.71 5.17
CA GLU A 125 4.85 16.02 6.45
C GLU A 125 3.69 15.09 6.82
N LYS A 126 2.43 15.52 6.62
CA LYS A 126 1.26 14.66 6.89
C LYS A 126 1.10 13.55 5.88
N ASN A 127 1.41 13.78 4.60
CA ASN A 127 1.44 12.72 3.60
C ASN A 127 2.50 11.68 3.93
N LYS A 128 3.71 12.10 4.32
CA LYS A 128 4.78 11.19 4.73
C LYS A 128 4.40 10.37 5.97
N ALA A 129 3.81 11.02 6.98
CA ALA A 129 3.31 10.34 8.16
C ALA A 129 2.16 9.37 7.85
N ALA A 130 1.26 9.74 6.93
CA ALA A 130 0.19 8.87 6.47
C ALA A 130 0.77 7.64 5.76
N ALA A 131 1.68 7.83 4.81
CA ALA A 131 2.31 6.74 4.08
C ALA A 131 2.98 5.74 5.03
N ALA A 132 3.71 6.21 6.04
CA ALA A 132 4.33 5.35 7.05
C ALA A 132 3.29 4.52 7.82
N ALA A 133 2.21 5.14 8.31
CA ALA A 133 1.15 4.45 9.03
C ALA A 133 0.38 3.44 8.14
N ILE A 134 0.19 3.78 6.87
CA ILE A 134 -0.43 2.89 5.87
C ILE A 134 0.46 1.68 5.61
N ALA A 135 1.77 1.91 5.41
CA ALA A 135 2.72 0.82 5.20
C ALA A 135 2.83 -0.10 6.42
N GLU A 136 2.87 0.45 7.63
CA GLU A 136 2.84 -0.31 8.87
C GLU A 136 1.58 -1.18 8.96
N HIS A 137 0.41 -0.59 8.72
CA HIS A 137 -0.88 -1.30 8.70
C HIS A 137 -0.91 -2.44 7.67
N ASN A 138 -0.41 -2.19 6.46
CA ASN A 138 -0.49 -3.16 5.36
C ASN A 138 0.53 -4.28 5.46
N ASN A 139 1.67 -4.06 6.13
CA ASN A 139 2.81 -4.97 6.13
C ASN A 139 3.06 -5.60 7.50
N GLU A 140 3.32 -4.80 8.53
CA GLU A 140 3.73 -5.29 9.84
C GLU A 140 2.61 -6.06 10.54
N ALA A 141 1.36 -5.60 10.41
CA ALA A 141 0.20 -6.26 11.00
C ALA A 141 -0.16 -7.62 10.35
N LYS A 142 0.38 -7.92 9.16
CA LYS A 142 0.11 -9.19 8.44
C LYS A 142 1.12 -10.30 8.78
N GLY A 143 2.14 -10.02 9.59
CA GLY A 143 3.08 -11.03 10.10
C GLY A 143 3.99 -11.67 9.04
N LYS A 144 4.22 -10.99 7.92
CA LYS A 144 4.89 -11.55 6.74
C LYS A 144 6.37 -11.17 6.56
N GLY A 145 7.05 -10.72 7.60
CA GLY A 145 8.51 -10.50 7.56
C GLY A 145 8.99 -9.56 6.44
N ASP A 146 10.27 -9.66 6.09
CA ASP A 146 10.93 -8.82 5.09
C ASP A 146 10.65 -9.22 3.63
N ASP A 147 10.01 -10.36 3.41
CA ASP A 147 9.71 -10.97 2.10
C ASP A 147 8.31 -10.61 1.57
N TYR A 148 7.69 -9.58 2.14
CA TYR A 148 6.37 -9.12 1.74
C TYR A 148 6.27 -7.59 1.73
N PHE A 149 5.70 -7.04 0.66
CA PHE A 149 5.40 -5.62 0.58
C PHE A 149 4.09 -5.34 -0.16
N ASP A 150 3.08 -4.91 0.59
CA ASP A 150 1.78 -4.45 0.15
C ASP A 150 1.77 -2.93 0.02
N MET A 151 1.53 -2.46 -1.20
CA MET A 151 1.61 -1.05 -1.60
C MET A 151 0.24 -0.40 -1.71
N HIS A 152 -0.85 -1.10 -1.37
CA HIS A 152 -2.17 -0.49 -1.42
C HIS A 152 -2.27 0.73 -0.50
N GLY A 153 -3.12 1.70 -0.86
CA GLY A 153 -3.27 2.96 -0.11
C GLY A 153 -2.08 3.94 -0.23
N LEU A 154 -0.93 3.50 -0.72
CA LEU A 154 0.22 4.37 -0.96
C LEU A 154 0.08 5.11 -2.28
N ARG A 155 0.60 6.34 -2.33
CA ARG A 155 0.80 7.07 -3.59
C ARG A 155 2.03 6.52 -4.30
N LYS A 156 2.11 6.76 -5.61
CA LYS A 156 3.18 6.20 -6.47
C LYS A 156 4.58 6.46 -5.91
N GLU A 157 4.90 7.71 -5.63
CA GLU A 157 6.22 8.13 -5.16
C GLU A 157 6.56 7.49 -3.80
N GLU A 158 5.60 7.49 -2.87
CA GLU A 158 5.76 6.91 -1.53
C GLU A 158 6.03 5.40 -1.61
N ALA A 159 5.23 4.71 -2.42
CA ALA A 159 5.32 3.27 -2.62
C ALA A 159 6.67 2.88 -3.25
N MET A 160 7.13 3.63 -4.27
CA MET A 160 8.41 3.37 -4.92
C MET A 160 9.60 3.63 -3.99
N THR A 161 9.57 4.71 -3.19
CA THR A 161 10.61 4.96 -2.19
C THR A 161 10.70 3.83 -1.16
N MET A 162 9.55 3.33 -0.69
CA MET A 162 9.52 2.22 0.26
C MET A 162 9.97 0.90 -0.36
N LEU A 163 9.61 0.64 -1.63
CA LEU A 163 10.08 -0.52 -2.38
C LEU A 163 11.61 -0.49 -2.54
N GLN A 164 12.18 0.66 -2.87
CA GLN A 164 13.62 0.85 -2.97
C GLN A 164 14.32 0.51 -1.64
N SER A 165 13.84 1.08 -0.53
CA SER A 165 14.39 0.76 0.80
C SER A 165 14.21 -0.71 1.18
N CYS A 166 13.11 -1.35 0.79
CA CYS A 166 12.89 -2.78 1.00
C CYS A 166 13.95 -3.61 0.25
N VAL A 167 14.13 -3.34 -1.05
CA VAL A 167 15.14 -4.02 -1.87
C VAL A 167 16.56 -3.77 -1.37
N GLU A 168 16.89 -2.56 -0.95
CA GLU A 168 18.19 -2.24 -0.35
C GLU A 168 18.47 -3.08 0.90
N ARG A 169 17.47 -3.20 1.80
CA ARG A 169 17.58 -4.08 2.99
C ARG A 169 17.78 -5.54 2.61
N LEU A 170 17.08 -6.03 1.59
CA LEU A 170 17.25 -7.40 1.10
C LEU A 170 18.62 -7.63 0.46
N LYS A 171 19.11 -6.67 -0.35
CA LYS A 171 20.47 -6.69 -0.91
C LYS A 171 21.55 -6.64 0.18
N ALA A 172 21.27 -6.04 1.34
CA ALA A 172 22.18 -6.02 2.48
C ALA A 172 22.41 -7.38 3.15
N LYS A 173 21.53 -8.38 2.92
CA LYS A 173 21.68 -9.73 3.45
C LYS A 173 22.96 -10.40 2.92
N PRO A 174 23.50 -11.43 3.61
CA PRO A 174 24.74 -12.10 3.21
C PRO A 174 24.75 -12.51 1.74
N ASN A 175 25.91 -12.42 1.10
CA ASN A 175 26.05 -12.70 -0.33
C ASN A 175 25.47 -14.09 -0.69
N GLY A 176 24.63 -14.14 -1.73
CA GLY A 176 23.96 -15.35 -2.16
C GLY A 176 22.66 -15.68 -1.42
N THR A 177 22.24 -14.88 -0.44
CA THR A 177 20.95 -15.05 0.22
C THR A 177 19.83 -14.69 -0.75
N VAL A 178 19.04 -15.66 -1.21
CA VAL A 178 17.88 -15.41 -2.07
C VAL A 178 16.65 -15.16 -1.22
N THR A 179 16.00 -14.02 -1.40
CA THR A 179 14.70 -13.70 -0.79
C THR A 179 13.64 -13.59 -1.89
N GLU A 180 12.58 -14.39 -1.78
CA GLU A 180 11.40 -14.31 -2.64
C GLU A 180 10.45 -13.23 -2.12
N LEU A 181 10.62 -12.00 -2.59
CA LEU A 181 9.84 -10.84 -2.19
C LEU A 181 8.48 -10.82 -2.90
N GLN A 182 7.41 -11.03 -2.14
CA GLN A 182 6.03 -10.85 -2.61
C GLN A 182 5.64 -9.37 -2.62
N LEU A 183 5.39 -8.84 -3.81
CA LEU A 183 4.94 -7.46 -4.03
C LEU A 183 3.45 -7.43 -4.36
N ILE A 184 2.73 -6.49 -3.76
CA ILE A 184 1.31 -6.25 -4.05
C ILE A 184 1.11 -4.78 -4.42
N PRO A 185 1.39 -4.38 -5.67
CA PRO A 185 1.14 -3.04 -6.18
C PRO A 185 -0.36 -2.74 -6.41
N GLY A 186 -1.22 -3.77 -6.31
CA GLY A 186 -2.66 -3.68 -6.54
C GLY A 186 -3.09 -3.94 -7.98
N ALA A 187 -4.34 -4.39 -8.14
CA ALA A 187 -4.90 -4.80 -9.44
C ALA A 187 -5.44 -3.62 -10.29
N GLY A 188 -5.47 -2.40 -9.74
CA GLY A 188 -5.90 -1.19 -10.46
C GLY A 188 -7.42 -1.06 -10.69
N HIS A 189 -8.25 -2.02 -10.27
CA HIS A 189 -9.70 -2.00 -10.50
C HIS A 189 -10.47 -0.98 -9.63
N HIS A 190 -9.96 -0.63 -8.44
CA HIS A 190 -10.60 0.32 -7.50
C HIS A 190 -9.91 1.68 -7.45
N SER A 191 -8.96 1.91 -8.36
CA SER A 191 -8.19 3.15 -8.40
C SER A 191 -8.80 4.07 -9.45
N ALA A 192 -9.09 5.34 -9.08
CA ALA A 192 -9.61 6.35 -10.01
C ALA A 192 -8.79 6.39 -11.33
N PRO A 193 -9.40 6.74 -12.49
CA PRO A 193 -8.70 6.82 -13.77
C PRO A 193 -7.41 7.65 -13.64
N GLY A 194 -6.26 7.08 -14.04
CA GLY A 194 -4.94 7.68 -13.86
C GLY A 194 -4.12 7.15 -12.68
N LYS A 195 -4.69 6.34 -11.78
CA LYS A 195 -3.98 5.66 -10.68
C LYS A 195 -3.42 4.27 -11.05
N GLN A 196 -3.55 3.82 -12.31
CA GLN A 196 -3.08 2.52 -12.84
C GLN A 196 -1.54 2.39 -12.96
N ALA A 197 -0.78 3.23 -12.27
CA ALA A 197 0.65 3.42 -12.51
C ALA A 197 1.57 2.62 -11.57
N LEU A 198 1.06 2.04 -10.47
CA LEU A 198 1.91 1.39 -9.47
C LEU A 198 2.53 0.10 -10.00
N LYS A 199 1.73 -0.83 -10.53
CA LYS A 199 2.23 -2.09 -11.08
C LYS A 199 3.29 -1.87 -12.16
N ALA A 200 3.00 -1.01 -13.14
CA ALA A 200 3.95 -0.68 -14.21
C ALA A 200 5.24 -0.04 -13.67
N ALA A 201 5.14 0.83 -12.65
CA ALA A 201 6.31 1.42 -12.02
C ALA A 201 7.14 0.38 -11.23
N THR A 202 6.49 -0.55 -10.55
CA THR A 202 7.14 -1.67 -9.87
C THR A 202 7.89 -2.55 -10.88
N GLU A 203 7.25 -2.97 -11.97
CA GLU A 203 7.88 -3.77 -13.02
C GLU A 203 9.06 -3.04 -13.68
N ALA A 204 8.91 -1.74 -13.97
CA ALA A 204 9.98 -0.92 -14.54
C ALA A 204 11.19 -0.83 -13.59
N TYR A 205 10.94 -0.66 -12.29
CA TYR A 205 11.99 -0.62 -11.27
C TYR A 205 12.72 -1.96 -11.15
N LEU A 206 11.99 -3.08 -11.06
CA LEU A 206 12.61 -4.41 -10.96
C LEU A 206 13.48 -4.73 -12.19
N ASN A 207 13.01 -4.39 -13.39
CA ASN A 207 13.79 -4.53 -14.61
C ASN A 207 15.06 -3.65 -14.60
N ALA A 208 14.94 -2.40 -14.17
CA ALA A 208 16.07 -1.48 -14.08
C ALA A 208 17.14 -1.95 -13.08
N GLU A 209 16.71 -2.58 -11.98
CA GLU A 209 17.59 -3.16 -10.95
C GLU A 209 18.12 -4.55 -11.31
N GLY A 210 17.70 -5.13 -12.44
CA GLY A 210 18.06 -6.48 -12.85
C GLY A 210 17.52 -7.57 -11.92
N ILE A 211 16.41 -7.32 -11.23
CA ILE A 211 15.80 -8.26 -10.28
C ILE A 211 14.81 -9.15 -11.05
N PRO A 212 15.02 -10.48 -11.12
CA PRO A 212 14.08 -11.39 -11.76
C PRO A 212 12.74 -11.39 -11.03
N PHE A 213 11.62 -11.40 -11.77
CA PHE A 213 10.29 -11.49 -11.18
C PHE A 213 9.30 -12.25 -12.06
N LYS A 214 8.24 -12.75 -11.43
CA LYS A 214 7.09 -13.39 -12.09
C LYS A 214 5.78 -12.83 -11.57
N ALA A 215 4.77 -12.74 -12.42
CA ALA A 215 3.42 -12.42 -11.99
C ALA A 215 2.80 -13.61 -11.26
N VAL A 216 2.27 -13.39 -10.04
CA VAL A 216 1.54 -14.41 -9.26
C VAL A 216 0.04 -14.28 -9.52
N SER A 217 -0.44 -13.05 -9.72
CA SER A 217 -1.82 -12.75 -10.09
C SER A 217 -1.88 -11.41 -10.83
N ALA A 218 -3.08 -10.97 -11.22
CA ALA A 218 -3.29 -9.67 -11.86
C ALA A 218 -2.72 -8.48 -11.06
N GLY A 219 -2.67 -8.58 -9.72
CA GLY A 219 -2.24 -7.50 -8.81
C GLY A 219 -1.04 -7.83 -7.91
N SER A 220 -0.34 -8.96 -8.13
CA SER A 220 0.81 -9.36 -7.30
C SER A 220 1.96 -9.95 -8.14
N LEU A 221 3.18 -9.62 -7.73
CA LEU A 221 4.43 -10.08 -8.31
C LEU A 221 5.26 -10.82 -7.26
N MET A 222 6.07 -11.77 -7.68
CA MET A 222 7.12 -12.39 -6.86
C MET A 222 8.47 -12.04 -7.47
N ALA A 223 9.33 -11.37 -6.71
CA ALA A 223 10.64 -10.92 -7.13
C ALA A 223 11.74 -11.66 -6.35
N SER A 224 12.76 -12.16 -7.05
CA SER A 224 13.88 -12.90 -6.44
C SER A 224 15.03 -11.94 -6.18
N VAL A 225 15.15 -11.43 -4.96
CA VAL A 225 16.22 -10.49 -4.57
C VAL A 225 17.39 -11.27 -3.98
N ILE A 226 18.58 -11.07 -4.55
CA ILE A 226 19.82 -11.70 -4.08
C ILE A 226 20.55 -10.72 -3.17
N GLY A 227 20.87 -11.16 -1.95
CA GLY A 227 21.77 -10.46 -1.04
C GLY A 227 23.16 -10.36 -1.65
N THR A 228 23.75 -9.16 -1.64
CA THR A 228 25.12 -8.90 -2.11
C THR A 228 26.08 -8.66 -0.95
N GLY A 229 25.55 -8.40 0.25
CA GLY A 229 26.34 -8.02 1.43
C GLY A 229 26.94 -6.61 1.37
N GLU A 230 26.71 -5.85 0.29
CA GLU A 230 27.32 -4.54 0.07
C GLU A 230 26.90 -3.49 1.11
N ALA A 231 25.66 -3.54 1.60
CA ALA A 231 25.20 -2.59 2.63
C ALA A 231 25.79 -2.90 4.02
N ALA A 232 26.07 -4.17 4.34
CA ALA A 232 26.78 -4.54 5.57
C ALA A 232 28.25 -4.09 5.52
N ALA A 233 28.90 -4.21 4.35
CA ALA A 233 30.25 -3.69 4.13
C ALA A 233 30.30 -2.16 4.21
N ALA A 234 29.31 -1.46 3.64
CA ALA A 234 29.23 0.00 3.70
C ALA A 234 28.93 0.55 5.11
N ALA A 235 28.14 -0.18 5.91
CA ALA A 235 27.89 0.17 7.31
C ALA A 235 29.14 -0.06 8.20
N ALA A 236 29.82 -1.20 8.04
CA ALA A 236 31.07 -1.49 8.74
C ALA A 236 32.18 -0.46 8.40
N MET A 237 32.28 -0.05 7.13
CA MET A 237 33.23 1.00 6.72
C MET A 237 32.91 2.39 7.30
N LYS A 238 31.64 2.71 7.60
CA LYS A 238 31.27 3.96 8.28
C LYS A 238 31.67 3.93 9.75
N GLU A 239 31.42 2.81 10.45
CA GLU A 239 31.83 2.64 11.85
C GLU A 239 33.36 2.64 12.01
N ASP A 240 34.11 2.02 11.10
CA ASP A 240 35.57 2.04 11.12
C ASP A 240 36.13 3.44 10.85
N LYS A 241 35.52 4.23 9.96
CA LYS A 241 35.91 5.64 9.75
C LYS A 241 35.63 6.50 10.99
N GLU A 242 34.55 6.25 11.72
CA GLU A 242 34.26 6.96 12.98
C GLU A 242 35.23 6.57 14.10
N LYS A 243 35.60 5.28 14.21
CA LYS A 243 36.60 4.80 15.17
C LYS A 243 38.01 5.31 14.87
N ILE A 244 38.43 5.35 13.60
CA ILE A 244 39.72 5.91 13.18
C ILE A 244 39.78 7.41 13.48
N LYS A 245 38.68 8.14 13.28
CA LYS A 245 38.59 9.57 13.59
C LYS A 245 38.69 9.82 15.11
N CYS A 246 38.07 8.97 15.92
CA CYS A 246 38.12 9.05 17.37
C CYS A 246 39.49 8.66 17.96
N SER A 247 40.22 7.72 17.34
CA SER A 247 41.57 7.35 17.80
C SER A 247 42.64 8.36 17.39
N SER A 248 42.49 9.02 16.23
CA SER A 248 43.40 10.09 15.79
C SER A 248 43.32 11.38 16.62
N LEU A 249 42.23 11.63 17.35
CA LEU A 249 42.11 12.80 18.25
C LEU A 249 42.78 12.59 19.62
N CYS A 250 43.02 11.34 20.05
CA CYS A 250 43.71 11.05 21.32
C CYS A 250 45.24 11.01 21.21
N ALA A 251 45.82 11.08 20.00
CA ALA A 251 47.28 10.99 19.80
C ALA A 251 47.98 12.37 19.66
N VAL A 252 47.25 13.48 19.80
CA VAL A 252 47.76 14.85 19.64
C VAL A 252 47.51 15.71 20.91
N MET A 253 47.25 15.07 22.06
CA MET A 253 47.26 15.69 23.39
C MET A 253 48.33 15.00 24.25
#